data_AF-A0A183EG31-F1
#
_entry.id   AF-A0A183EG31-F1
#
_cell.length_a   1.000
_cell.length_b   1.000
_cell.length_c   1.000
_cell.angle_alpha   90.00
_cell.angle_beta   90.00
_cell.angle_gamma   90.00
#
_symmetry.space_group_name_H-M   'P 1'
#
loop_
_entity.id
_entity.type
_entity.pdbx_description
1 polymer ?
#
loop_
_entity_poly.entity_id
_entity_poly.type
_entity_poly.pdbx_seq_one_letter_code
_entity_poly.pdbx_strand_id
1 'polypeptide(L)'
;MPDVVDNVLGVASAEPGAILYEASEKLREGATGVYEYIRMIEDQMEKAVRQCLLAAAHQFSIDSQKKLLKAAALGKSLLRRLDASQFVDICRVIRVLNSVRKPYVGLALSFAQCEELKMNCLVDRLIDLGHWPLAIAICRYIKEPSKKGIHRVLAHWSLKKVTSFTHVAMKAADANLNELAEFLLEKETHLSRQVEMLLKLNKPERALAKAARSQKPDLRKQPVCLLNLSAVN
;
A
#
# COMPACT_ATOMS: atom_id res chain seq x y z
N MET A 1 18.38 -20.39 -0.04
CA MET A 1 18.51 -18.94 0.21
C MET A 1 18.98 -18.28 -1.08
N PRO A 2 18.69 -16.99 -1.32
CA PRO A 2 19.25 -16.29 -2.48
C PRO A 2 20.78 -16.27 -2.40
N ASP A 3 21.46 -16.55 -3.51
CA ASP A 3 22.92 -16.65 -3.60
C ASP A 3 23.62 -15.41 -3.03
N VAL A 4 23.06 -14.22 -3.26
CA VAL A 4 23.60 -12.95 -2.76
C VAL A 4 23.67 -12.89 -1.23
N VAL A 5 22.74 -13.53 -0.53
CA VAL A 5 22.76 -13.55 0.93
C VAL A 5 23.83 -14.51 1.45
N ASP A 6 23.96 -15.68 0.82
CA ASP A 6 25.00 -16.66 1.15
C ASP A 6 26.39 -16.10 0.84
N ASN A 7 26.53 -15.36 -0.25
CA ASN A 7 27.75 -14.64 -0.60
C ASN A 7 28.19 -13.64 0.49
N VAL A 8 27.28 -13.02 1.23
CA VAL A 8 27.65 -12.00 2.25
C VAL A 8 27.71 -12.58 3.66
N LEU A 9 26.81 -13.49 4.02
CA LEU A 9 26.67 -14.04 5.36
C LEU A 9 27.17 -15.48 5.50
N GLY A 10 27.54 -16.11 4.39
CA GLY A 10 28.10 -17.46 4.36
C GLY A 10 29.43 -17.53 5.10
N VAL A 11 29.66 -18.68 5.72
CA VAL A 11 30.88 -18.94 6.50
C VAL A 11 32.08 -18.96 5.55
N ALA A 12 33.13 -18.21 5.90
CA ALA A 12 34.36 -18.10 5.11
C ALA A 12 34.16 -17.62 3.66
N SER A 13 33.12 -16.83 3.40
CA SER A 13 32.93 -16.21 2.08
C SER A 13 34.04 -15.20 1.78
N ALA A 14 34.69 -15.38 0.64
CA ALA A 14 35.68 -14.45 0.10
C ALA A 14 35.07 -13.35 -0.78
N GLU A 15 33.74 -13.25 -0.86
CA GLU A 15 33.08 -12.23 -1.66
C GLU A 15 33.26 -10.82 -1.06
N PRO A 16 33.35 -9.77 -1.90
CA PRO A 16 33.62 -8.41 -1.42
C PRO A 16 32.62 -7.90 -0.40
N GLY A 17 31.34 -8.27 -0.55
CA GLY A 17 30.29 -7.92 0.40
C GLY A 17 30.48 -8.56 1.79
N ALA A 18 30.98 -9.80 1.86
CA ALA A 18 31.29 -10.45 3.14
C ALA A 18 32.44 -9.73 3.85
N ILE A 19 33.51 -9.40 3.12
CA ILE A 19 34.67 -8.66 3.64
C ILE A 19 34.25 -7.27 4.15
N LEU A 20 33.43 -6.54 3.39
CA LEU A 20 32.90 -5.24 3.81
C LEU A 20 32.00 -5.35 5.04
N TYR A 21 31.18 -6.40 5.12
CA TYR A 21 30.33 -6.67 6.27
C TYR A 21 31.17 -6.95 7.52
N GLU A 22 32.19 -7.81 7.44
CA GLU A 22 33.10 -8.09 8.54
C GLU A 22 33.87 -6.84 8.98
N ALA A 23 34.37 -6.04 8.03
CA ALA A 23 35.01 -4.76 8.31
C ALA A 23 34.09 -3.81 9.10
N SER A 24 32.81 -3.76 8.73
CA SER A 24 31.82 -2.95 9.44
C SER A 24 31.49 -3.47 10.83
N GLU A 25 31.46 -4.78 11.06
CA GLU A 25 31.24 -5.36 12.39
C GLU A 25 32.46 -5.10 13.30
N LYS A 26 33.68 -5.29 12.78
CA LYS A 26 34.94 -4.95 13.50
C LYS A 26 35.01 -3.48 13.88
N LEU A 27 34.61 -2.59 12.96
CA LEU A 27 34.55 -1.15 13.24
C LEU A 27 33.56 -0.84 14.37
N ARG A 28 32.41 -1.53 14.42
CA ARG A 28 31.41 -1.36 15.48
C ARG A 28 31.92 -1.86 16.84
N GLU A 29 32.74 -2.91 16.83
CA GLU A 29 33.35 -3.49 18.03
C GLU A 29 34.57 -2.71 18.52
N GLY A 30 35.03 -1.70 17.76
CA GLY A 30 36.23 -0.93 18.09
C GLY A 30 37.53 -1.71 17.88
N ALA A 31 37.48 -2.79 17.10
CA ALA A 31 38.65 -3.61 16.79
C ALA A 31 39.60 -2.88 15.83
N THR A 32 40.89 -3.18 15.96
CA THR A 32 41.91 -2.71 15.01
C THR A 32 41.88 -3.55 13.73
N GLY A 33 42.55 -3.08 12.68
CA GLY A 33 42.71 -3.85 11.46
C GLY A 33 41.62 -3.64 10.39
N VAL A 34 40.72 -2.66 10.54
CA VAL A 34 39.62 -2.40 9.59
C VAL A 34 40.13 -1.92 8.23
N TYR A 35 41.24 -1.16 8.22
CA TYR A 35 41.81 -0.59 7.00
C TYR A 35 42.33 -1.68 6.05
N GLU A 36 42.86 -2.77 6.59
CA GLU A 36 43.34 -3.93 5.84
C GLU A 36 42.20 -4.56 5.05
N TYR A 37 41.04 -4.77 5.68
CA TYR A 37 39.85 -5.28 4.99
C TYR A 37 39.38 -4.32 3.90
N ILE A 38 39.33 -3.02 4.18
CA ILE A 38 38.92 -2.00 3.19
C ILE A 38 39.87 -2.02 1.98
N ARG A 39 41.18 -2.14 2.22
CA ARG A 39 42.20 -2.20 1.17
C ARG A 39 42.08 -3.45 0.31
N MET A 40 41.70 -4.59 0.88
CA MET A 40 41.50 -5.84 0.12
C MET A 40 40.39 -5.74 -0.93
N ILE A 41 39.40 -4.84 -0.74
CA ILE A 41 38.24 -4.69 -1.62
C ILE A 41 38.16 -3.31 -2.28
N GLU A 42 39.24 -2.53 -2.27
CA GLU A 42 39.25 -1.14 -2.77
C GLU A 42 38.76 -1.06 -4.22
N ASP A 43 39.25 -1.96 -5.09
CA ASP A 43 38.86 -2.05 -6.50
C ASP A 43 37.43 -2.57 -6.74
N GLN A 44 36.83 -3.21 -5.73
CA GLN A 44 35.52 -3.87 -5.82
C GLN A 44 34.49 -3.28 -4.86
N MET A 45 34.75 -2.08 -4.33
CA MET A 45 33.92 -1.43 -3.32
C MET A 45 32.46 -1.25 -3.79
N GLU A 46 32.24 -0.92 -5.06
CA GLU A 46 30.89 -0.81 -5.61
C GLU A 46 30.13 -2.15 -5.58
N LYS A 47 30.81 -3.26 -5.94
CA LYS A 47 30.25 -4.61 -5.88
C LYS A 47 29.93 -4.99 -4.43
N ALA A 48 30.84 -4.70 -3.49
CA ALA A 48 30.66 -4.96 -2.07
C ALA A 48 29.42 -4.23 -1.51
N VAL A 49 29.29 -2.93 -1.80
CA VAL A 49 28.12 -2.13 -1.39
C VAL A 49 26.83 -2.71 -1.96
N ARG A 50 26.82 -3.07 -3.25
CA ARG A 50 25.64 -3.68 -3.91
C ARG A 50 25.25 -5.01 -3.28
N GLN A 51 26.22 -5.88 -3.01
CA GLN A 51 25.98 -7.17 -2.36
C GLN A 51 25.38 -6.99 -0.96
N CYS A 52 25.94 -6.12 -0.12
CA CYS A 52 25.39 -5.82 1.21
C CYS A 52 23.97 -5.25 1.13
N LEU A 53 23.70 -4.36 0.17
CA LEU A 53 22.40 -3.72 -0.02
C LEU A 53 21.32 -4.73 -0.44
N LEU A 54 21.63 -5.59 -1.42
CA LEU A 54 20.74 -6.65 -1.88
C LEU A 54 20.54 -7.74 -0.81
N ALA A 55 21.62 -8.15 -0.15
CA ALA A 55 21.53 -9.09 0.97
C ALA A 55 20.60 -8.55 2.07
N ALA A 56 20.69 -7.24 2.39
CA ALA A 56 19.78 -6.60 3.34
C ALA A 56 18.32 -6.69 2.88
N ALA A 57 18.04 -6.51 1.59
CA ALA A 57 16.68 -6.57 1.05
C ALA A 57 16.02 -7.95 1.25
N HIS A 58 16.80 -9.02 1.11
CA HIS A 58 16.33 -10.39 1.32
C HIS A 58 16.16 -10.79 2.79
N GLN A 59 16.69 -10.01 3.74
CA GLN A 59 16.54 -10.32 5.16
C GLN A 59 15.14 -10.01 5.70
N PHE A 60 14.67 -10.85 6.62
CA PHE A 60 13.44 -10.64 7.38
C PHE A 60 13.69 -10.03 8.76
N SER A 61 14.86 -10.31 9.36
CA SER A 61 15.27 -9.73 10.64
C SER A 61 15.67 -8.26 10.46
N ILE A 62 15.05 -7.38 11.24
CA ILE A 62 15.36 -5.95 11.26
C ILE A 62 16.82 -5.72 11.70
N ASP A 63 17.34 -6.55 12.60
CA ASP A 63 18.71 -6.43 13.09
C ASP A 63 19.72 -6.78 12.00
N SER A 64 19.52 -7.90 11.29
CA SER A 64 20.36 -8.29 10.16
C SER A 64 20.33 -7.24 9.03
N GLN A 65 19.13 -6.71 8.71
CA GLN A 65 18.99 -5.61 7.76
C GLN A 65 19.80 -4.38 8.18
N LYS A 66 19.72 -3.96 9.45
CA LYS A 66 20.46 -2.80 9.96
C LYS A 66 21.98 -3.00 9.86
N LYS A 67 22.49 -4.18 10.20
CA LYS A 67 23.92 -4.49 10.11
C LYS A 67 24.42 -4.41 8.66
N LEU A 68 23.70 -5.04 7.73
CA LEU A 68 24.05 -5.01 6.30
C LEU A 68 23.95 -3.61 5.69
N LEU A 69 22.92 -2.83 6.07
CA LEU A 69 22.77 -1.44 5.62
C LEU A 69 23.88 -0.53 6.17
N LYS A 70 24.39 -0.79 7.39
CA LYS A 70 25.55 -0.07 7.94
C LYS A 70 26.82 -0.38 7.15
N ALA A 71 27.05 -1.65 6.82
CA ALA A 71 28.19 -2.05 5.99
C ALA A 71 28.12 -1.40 4.60
N ALA A 72 26.94 -1.43 3.96
CA ALA A 72 26.73 -0.77 2.67
C ALA A 72 26.94 0.77 2.76
N ALA A 73 26.51 1.40 3.85
CA ALA A 73 26.70 2.83 4.07
C ALA A 73 28.18 3.20 4.29
N LEU A 74 28.93 2.35 5.01
CA LEU A 74 30.38 2.48 5.16
C LEU A 74 31.08 2.46 3.81
N GLY A 75 30.86 1.41 3.00
CA GLY A 75 31.44 1.33 1.66
C GLY A 75 31.03 2.50 0.75
N LYS A 76 29.77 2.93 0.84
CA LYS A 76 29.29 4.12 0.10
C LYS A 76 30.01 5.40 0.53
N SER A 77 30.30 5.60 1.81
CA SER A 77 31.01 6.80 2.29
C SER A 77 32.45 6.90 1.79
N LEU A 78 33.05 5.75 1.44
CA LEU A 78 34.39 5.68 0.85
C LEU A 78 34.39 5.97 -0.65
N LEU A 79 33.22 5.87 -1.31
CA LEU A 79 33.05 6.14 -2.73
C LEU A 79 32.60 7.58 -2.98
N ARG A 80 33.49 8.42 -3.54
CA ARG A 80 33.18 9.84 -3.84
C ARG A 80 32.17 10.07 -4.97
N ARG A 81 31.94 9.09 -5.86
CA ARG A 81 31.17 9.29 -7.11
C ARG A 81 29.98 8.33 -7.29
N LEU A 82 29.65 7.51 -6.30
CA LEU A 82 28.56 6.53 -6.46
C LEU A 82 27.20 7.22 -6.44
N ASP A 83 26.38 6.96 -7.46
CA ASP A 83 25.00 7.41 -7.48
C ASP A 83 24.21 6.85 -6.29
N ALA A 84 23.58 7.75 -5.54
CA ALA A 84 22.83 7.42 -4.34
C ALA A 84 21.45 6.84 -4.64
N SER A 85 20.95 6.95 -5.89
CA SER A 85 19.58 6.58 -6.26
C SER A 85 19.24 5.14 -5.86
N GLN A 86 20.05 4.17 -6.30
CA GLN A 86 19.81 2.75 -6.07
C GLN A 86 19.85 2.39 -4.58
N PHE A 87 20.76 3.01 -3.82
CA PHE A 87 20.82 2.85 -2.37
C PHE A 87 19.51 3.28 -1.71
N VAL A 88 19.00 4.45 -2.11
CA VAL A 88 17.75 5.01 -1.58
C VAL A 88 16.56 4.15 -2.00
N ASP A 89 16.54 3.63 -3.23
CA ASP A 89 15.45 2.81 -3.75
C ASP A 89 15.35 1.47 -3.03
N ILE A 90 16.47 0.76 -2.81
CA ILE A 90 16.43 -0.47 -2.01
C ILE A 90 16.02 -0.18 -0.56
N CYS A 91 16.49 0.92 0.03
CA CYS A 91 16.03 1.34 1.36
C CYS A 91 14.52 1.60 1.41
N ARG A 92 13.92 2.18 0.36
CA ARG A 92 12.46 2.35 0.25
C ARG A 92 11.78 0.99 0.20
N VAL A 93 12.26 0.06 -0.62
CA VAL A 93 11.68 -1.29 -0.72
C VAL A 93 11.75 -2.03 0.62
N ILE A 94 12.89 -1.99 1.33
CA ILE A 94 13.03 -2.61 2.66
C ILE A 94 12.00 -2.04 3.64
N ARG A 95 11.78 -0.72 3.64
CA ARG A 95 10.77 -0.08 4.51
C ARG A 95 9.35 -0.54 4.19
N VAL A 96 9.02 -0.66 2.90
CA VAL A 96 7.72 -1.19 2.44
C VAL A 96 7.56 -2.63 2.92
N LEU A 97 8.54 -3.49 2.64
CA LEU A 97 8.56 -4.89 3.06
C LEU A 97 8.37 -5.05 4.57
N ASN A 98 9.12 -4.30 5.37
CA ASN A 98 8.99 -4.34 6.82
C ASN A 98 7.61 -3.89 7.31
N SER A 99 6.98 -2.96 6.60
CA SER A 99 5.64 -2.47 6.95
C SER A 99 4.56 -3.50 6.63
N VAL A 100 4.65 -4.17 5.47
CA VAL A 100 3.67 -5.18 5.05
C VAL A 100 3.83 -6.52 5.77
N ARG A 101 5.05 -6.84 6.22
CA ARG A 101 5.36 -8.04 7.03
C ARG A 101 4.88 -7.96 8.48
N LYS A 102 4.38 -6.81 8.94
CA LYS A 102 3.86 -6.70 10.31
C LYS A 102 2.67 -7.66 10.50
N PRO A 103 2.57 -8.36 11.64
CA PRO A 103 1.55 -9.40 11.84
C PRO A 103 0.11 -8.95 11.56
N TYR A 104 -0.23 -7.70 11.92
CA TYR A 104 -1.57 -7.14 11.70
C TYR A 104 -1.89 -6.79 10.23
N VAL A 105 -0.89 -6.77 9.34
CA VAL A 105 -1.09 -6.56 7.89
C VAL A 105 -1.25 -7.90 7.16
N GLY A 106 -0.61 -8.96 7.65
CA GLY A 106 -0.80 -10.32 7.15
C GLY A 106 -0.12 -10.63 5.80
N LEU A 107 0.84 -9.81 5.34
CA LEU A 107 1.53 -10.00 4.06
C LEU A 107 3.01 -10.38 4.27
N ALA A 108 3.30 -11.68 4.34
CA ALA A 108 4.67 -12.20 4.43
C ALA A 108 5.40 -12.18 3.08
N LEU A 109 5.62 -11.00 2.52
CA LEU A 109 6.20 -10.82 1.19
C LEU A 109 7.74 -10.88 1.23
N SER A 110 8.35 -11.69 0.36
CA SER A 110 9.81 -11.68 0.14
C SER A 110 10.24 -10.53 -0.79
N PHE A 111 11.53 -10.23 -0.83
CA PHE A 111 12.04 -9.20 -1.75
C PHE A 111 11.82 -9.58 -3.22
N ALA A 112 12.16 -10.81 -3.62
CA ALA A 112 11.94 -11.31 -4.98
C ALA A 112 10.46 -11.25 -5.40
N GLN A 113 9.56 -11.65 -4.49
CA GLN A 113 8.11 -11.56 -4.75
C GLN A 113 7.63 -10.11 -4.89
N CYS A 114 8.26 -9.15 -4.20
CA CYS A 114 7.93 -7.73 -4.33
C CYS A 114 8.36 -7.17 -5.69
N GLU A 115 9.53 -7.58 -6.19
CA GLU A 115 10.03 -7.21 -7.51
C GLU A 115 9.13 -7.76 -8.62
N GLU A 116 8.70 -9.02 -8.52
CA GLU A 116 7.80 -9.65 -9.48
C GLU A 116 6.38 -9.06 -9.44
N LEU A 117 5.81 -8.87 -8.24
CA LEU A 117 4.46 -8.35 -8.06
C LEU A 117 4.33 -6.92 -8.59
N LYS A 118 5.42 -6.14 -8.55
CA LYS A 118 5.45 -4.70 -8.78
C LYS A 118 4.70 -3.92 -7.70
N MET A 119 5.20 -2.72 -7.41
CA MET A 119 4.71 -1.89 -6.31
C MET A 119 3.22 -1.50 -6.44
N ASN A 120 2.74 -1.29 -7.67
CA ASN A 120 1.34 -0.94 -7.92
C ASN A 120 0.39 -2.08 -7.52
N CYS A 121 0.70 -3.32 -7.85
CA CYS A 121 -0.14 -4.45 -7.46
C CYS A 121 -0.09 -4.70 -5.94
N LEU A 122 1.00 -4.36 -5.25
CA LEU A 122 1.04 -4.36 -3.80
C LEU A 122 0.07 -3.34 -3.20
N VAL A 123 0.00 -2.13 -3.75
CA VAL A 123 -0.97 -1.11 -3.33
C VAL A 123 -2.40 -1.61 -3.54
N ASP A 124 -2.66 -2.32 -4.64
CA ASP A 124 -3.98 -2.88 -4.95
C ASP A 124 -4.41 -3.91 -3.92
N ARG A 125 -3.51 -4.83 -3.56
CA ARG A 125 -3.77 -5.80 -2.49
C ARG A 125 -4.05 -5.13 -1.16
N LEU A 126 -3.33 -4.05 -0.83
CA LEU A 126 -3.57 -3.29 0.40
C LEU A 126 -4.93 -2.56 0.39
N ILE A 127 -5.36 -2.07 -0.77
CA ILE A 127 -6.69 -1.51 -0.98
C ILE A 127 -7.76 -2.58 -0.73
N ASP A 128 -7.61 -3.76 -1.33
CA ASP A 128 -8.58 -4.85 -1.20
C ASP A 128 -8.71 -5.34 0.26
N LEU A 129 -7.56 -5.47 0.95
CA LEU A 129 -7.49 -5.78 2.38
C LEU A 129 -7.99 -4.64 3.27
N GLY A 130 -8.17 -3.43 2.74
CA GLY A 130 -8.65 -2.27 3.50
C GLY A 130 -7.58 -1.58 4.36
N HIS A 131 -6.29 -1.80 4.08
CA HIS A 131 -5.17 -1.13 4.74
C HIS A 131 -4.87 0.25 4.12
N TRP A 132 -5.87 1.14 4.10
CA TRP A 132 -5.80 2.46 3.45
C TRP A 132 -4.62 3.33 3.89
N PRO A 133 -4.35 3.52 5.21
CA PRO A 133 -3.25 4.38 5.64
C PRO A 133 -1.89 3.87 5.18
N LEU A 134 -1.71 2.55 5.17
CA LEU A 134 -0.48 1.90 4.71
C LEU A 134 -0.31 2.05 3.20
N ALA A 135 -1.37 1.82 2.41
CA ALA A 135 -1.34 2.06 0.96
C ALA A 135 -0.99 3.51 0.60
N ILE A 136 -1.56 4.50 1.31
CA ILE A 136 -1.22 5.92 1.12
C ILE A 136 0.24 6.20 1.48
N ALA A 137 0.71 5.66 2.61
CA ALA A 137 2.10 5.83 3.02
C ALA A 137 3.07 5.27 1.98
N ILE A 138 2.79 4.07 1.44
CA ILE A 138 3.60 3.44 0.39
C ILE A 138 3.60 4.30 -0.88
N CYS A 139 2.44 4.80 -1.34
CA CYS A 139 2.32 5.69 -2.50
C CYS A 139 3.22 6.94 -2.37
N ARG A 140 3.31 7.52 -1.17
CA ARG A 140 4.19 8.66 -0.89
C ARG A 140 5.67 8.29 -0.96
N TYR A 141 6.04 7.12 -0.42
CA TYR A 141 7.43 6.65 -0.45
C TYR A 141 7.95 6.38 -1.85
N ILE A 142 7.10 5.83 -2.72
CA ILE A 142 7.45 5.44 -4.09
C ILE A 142 7.36 6.63 -5.06
N LYS A 143 6.86 7.79 -4.59
CA LYS A 143 6.66 9.01 -5.38
C LYS A 143 5.81 8.79 -6.65
N GLU A 144 4.83 7.87 -6.58
CA GLU A 144 3.91 7.63 -7.69
C GLU A 144 3.06 8.88 -7.95
N PRO A 145 2.76 9.25 -9.21
CA PRO A 145 1.89 10.37 -9.53
C PRO A 145 0.55 10.29 -8.79
N SER A 146 0.09 11.42 -8.25
CA SER A 146 -1.08 11.49 -7.36
C SER A 146 -2.32 10.77 -7.90
N LYS A 147 -2.55 10.82 -9.23
CA LYS A 147 -3.67 10.16 -9.90
C LYS A 147 -3.64 8.64 -9.78
N LYS A 148 -2.46 8.00 -9.91
CA LYS A 148 -2.28 6.54 -9.84
C LYS A 148 -2.01 6.05 -8.42
N GLY A 149 -1.42 6.89 -7.57
CA GLY A 149 -1.17 6.60 -6.16
C GLY A 149 -2.32 7.02 -5.26
N ILE A 150 -2.14 8.16 -4.58
CA ILE A 150 -2.99 8.56 -3.45
C ILE A 150 -4.46 8.75 -3.84
N HIS A 151 -4.77 9.39 -4.97
CA HIS A 151 -6.15 9.66 -5.38
C HIS A 151 -6.93 8.37 -5.61
N ARG A 152 -6.27 7.36 -6.17
CA ARG A 152 -6.86 6.03 -6.35
C ARG A 152 -7.20 5.39 -5.01
N VAL A 153 -6.25 5.36 -4.07
CA VAL A 153 -6.50 4.80 -2.73
C VAL A 153 -7.66 5.51 -2.04
N LEU A 154 -7.69 6.85 -2.12
CA LEU A 154 -8.77 7.66 -1.57
C LEU A 154 -10.11 7.39 -2.25
N ALA A 155 -10.15 7.22 -3.57
CA ALA A 155 -11.38 6.89 -4.29
C ALA A 155 -11.96 5.54 -3.84
N HIS A 156 -11.13 4.50 -3.74
CA HIS A 156 -11.55 3.19 -3.24
C HIS A 156 -11.99 3.26 -1.77
N TRP A 157 -11.26 4.00 -0.93
CA TRP A 157 -11.64 4.22 0.46
C TRP A 157 -12.99 4.94 0.56
N SER A 158 -13.19 6.00 -0.23
CA SER A 158 -14.44 6.76 -0.33
C SER A 158 -15.58 5.86 -0.72
N LEU A 159 -15.43 5.05 -1.77
CA LEU A 159 -16.44 4.11 -2.22
C LEU A 159 -16.80 3.08 -1.13
N LYS A 160 -15.81 2.58 -0.38
CA LYS A 160 -16.04 1.63 0.72
C LYS A 160 -16.64 2.29 1.97
N LYS A 161 -16.36 3.58 2.20
CA LYS A 161 -16.86 4.37 3.34
C LYS A 161 -18.19 5.05 3.08
N VAL A 162 -18.53 5.34 1.82
CA VAL A 162 -19.86 5.74 1.41
C VAL A 162 -20.75 4.51 1.62
N THR A 163 -21.24 4.40 2.85
CA THR A 163 -22.16 3.36 3.29
C THR A 163 -23.52 3.49 2.60
N SER A 164 -23.79 4.65 2.00
CA SER A 164 -25.03 4.96 1.32
C SER A 164 -24.79 6.05 0.27
N PHE A 165 -24.88 5.69 -1.01
CA PHE A 165 -24.99 6.65 -2.10
C PHE A 165 -26.21 7.55 -1.92
N THR A 166 -27.23 7.10 -1.18
CA THR A 166 -28.39 7.92 -0.84
C THR A 166 -28.02 9.21 -0.11
N HIS A 167 -27.05 9.19 0.81
CA HIS A 167 -26.67 10.41 1.55
C HIS A 167 -25.94 11.41 0.63
N VAL A 168 -25.15 10.92 -0.32
CA VAL A 168 -24.49 11.77 -1.33
C VAL A 168 -25.52 12.29 -2.33
N ALA A 169 -26.48 11.45 -2.73
CA ALA A 169 -27.59 11.83 -3.61
C ALA A 169 -28.50 12.88 -2.96
N MET A 170 -28.74 12.80 -1.65
CA MET A 170 -29.48 13.81 -0.89
C MET A 170 -28.78 15.17 -0.97
N LYS A 171 -27.48 15.22 -0.68
CA LYS A 171 -26.69 16.47 -0.81
C LYS A 171 -26.66 17.01 -2.23
N ALA A 172 -26.63 16.12 -3.24
CA ALA A 172 -26.71 16.51 -4.64
C ALA A 172 -28.10 17.11 -4.97
N ALA A 173 -29.18 16.55 -4.44
CA ALA A 173 -30.53 17.08 -4.58
C ALA A 173 -30.69 18.43 -3.87
N ASP A 174 -30.16 18.59 -2.66
CA ASP A 174 -30.14 19.86 -1.92
C ASP A 174 -29.38 20.96 -2.68
N ALA A 175 -28.37 20.57 -3.46
CA ALA A 175 -27.61 21.46 -4.33
C ALA A 175 -28.25 21.66 -5.73
N ASN A 176 -29.49 21.21 -5.95
CA ASN A 176 -30.21 21.23 -7.23
C ASN A 176 -29.53 20.45 -8.38
N LEU A 177 -28.61 19.53 -8.08
CA LEU A 177 -27.96 18.64 -9.04
C LEU A 177 -28.80 17.37 -9.25
N ASN A 178 -30.01 17.55 -9.80
CA ASN A 178 -31.02 16.49 -9.89
C ASN A 178 -30.58 15.26 -10.70
N GLU A 179 -29.89 15.46 -11.83
CA GLU A 179 -29.38 14.37 -12.66
C GLU A 179 -28.30 13.55 -11.93
N LEU A 180 -27.41 14.23 -11.19
CA LEU A 180 -26.38 13.59 -10.39
C LEU A 180 -26.99 12.82 -9.22
N ALA A 181 -28.00 13.40 -8.56
CA ALA A 181 -28.73 12.73 -7.48
C ALA A 181 -29.41 11.43 -7.98
N GLU A 182 -30.04 11.46 -9.15
CA GLU A 182 -30.60 10.27 -9.78
C GLU A 182 -29.54 9.23 -10.13
N PHE A 183 -28.45 9.64 -10.78
CA PHE A 183 -27.36 8.73 -11.13
C PHE A 183 -26.74 8.05 -9.88
N LEU A 184 -26.53 8.81 -8.80
CA LEU A 184 -26.01 8.27 -7.55
C LEU A 184 -27.00 7.29 -6.91
N LEU A 185 -28.31 7.56 -6.98
CA LEU A 185 -29.33 6.63 -6.51
C LEU A 185 -29.34 5.32 -7.28
N GLU A 186 -29.05 5.31 -8.57
CA GLU A 186 -28.93 4.07 -9.36
C GLU A 186 -27.73 3.22 -8.96
N LYS A 187 -26.69 3.83 -8.40
CA LYS A 187 -25.50 3.13 -7.88
C LYS A 187 -25.69 2.60 -6.46
N GLU A 188 -26.79 2.94 -5.79
CA GLU A 188 -27.11 2.42 -4.45
C GLU A 188 -27.39 0.91 -4.51
N THR A 189 -26.60 0.14 -3.75
CA THR A 189 -26.74 -1.32 -3.69
C THR A 189 -27.92 -1.77 -2.83
N HIS A 190 -28.32 -0.96 -1.84
CA HIS A 190 -29.43 -1.26 -0.95
C HIS A 190 -30.76 -0.67 -1.45
N LEU A 191 -31.57 -1.51 -2.09
CA LEU A 191 -32.93 -1.19 -2.57
C LEU A 191 -33.84 -0.51 -1.52
N SER A 192 -33.73 -0.87 -0.24
CA SER A 192 -34.51 -0.24 0.84
C SER A 192 -34.20 1.24 1.00
N ARG A 193 -32.91 1.59 1.03
CA ARG A 193 -32.45 2.97 1.15
C ARG A 193 -32.74 3.76 -0.12
N GLN A 194 -32.62 3.11 -1.28
CA GLN A 194 -32.96 3.70 -2.58
C GLN A 194 -34.45 4.09 -2.64
N VAL A 195 -35.37 3.20 -2.24
CA VAL A 195 -36.81 3.47 -2.18
C VAL A 195 -37.14 4.57 -1.18
N GLU A 196 -36.55 4.53 0.03
CA GLU A 196 -36.72 5.57 1.04
C GLU A 196 -36.28 6.95 0.53
N MET A 197 -35.14 7.02 -0.16
CA MET A 197 -34.65 8.30 -0.70
C MET A 197 -35.50 8.80 -1.87
N LEU A 198 -35.97 7.91 -2.76
CA LEU A 198 -36.90 8.31 -3.84
C LEU A 198 -38.21 8.90 -3.29
N LEU A 199 -38.69 8.39 -2.16
CA LEU A 199 -39.83 8.98 -1.46
C LEU A 199 -39.49 10.35 -0.87
N LYS A 200 -38.32 10.51 -0.24
CA LYS A 200 -37.84 11.81 0.27
C LYS A 200 -37.62 12.86 -0.82
N LEU A 201 -37.27 12.44 -2.03
CA LEU A 201 -37.13 13.32 -3.21
C LEU A 201 -38.45 13.55 -3.96
N ASN A 202 -39.60 13.18 -3.37
CA ASN A 202 -40.94 13.32 -3.95
C ASN A 202 -41.12 12.62 -5.31
N LYS A 203 -40.53 11.42 -5.47
CA LYS A 203 -40.65 10.57 -6.68
C LYS A 203 -41.34 9.23 -6.38
N PRO A 204 -42.61 9.24 -5.94
CA PRO A 204 -43.30 8.04 -5.45
C PRO A 204 -43.51 6.97 -6.52
N GLU A 205 -43.80 7.34 -7.77
CA GLU A 205 -43.99 6.40 -8.89
C GLU A 205 -42.75 5.55 -9.15
N ARG A 206 -41.57 6.19 -9.14
CA ARG A 206 -40.29 5.50 -9.32
C ARG A 206 -39.94 4.65 -8.10
N ALA A 207 -40.24 5.14 -6.90
CA ALA A 207 -40.07 4.39 -5.65
C ALA A 207 -40.91 3.10 -5.67
N LEU A 208 -42.17 3.19 -6.11
CA LEU A 208 -43.09 2.08 -6.25
C LEU A 208 -42.62 1.08 -7.31
N ALA A 209 -42.18 1.56 -8.49
CA ALA A 209 -41.66 0.70 -9.55
C ALA A 209 -40.41 -0.09 -9.10
N LYS A 210 -39.53 0.49 -8.29
CA LYS A 210 -38.38 -0.22 -7.71
C LYS A 210 -38.75 -1.14 -6.56
N ALA A 211 -39.69 -0.74 -5.70
CA ALA A 211 -40.20 -1.58 -4.62
C ALA A 211 -40.95 -2.82 -5.15
N ALA A 212 -41.74 -2.69 -6.21
CA ALA A 212 -42.48 -3.78 -6.85
C ALA A 212 -41.53 -4.85 -7.43
N ARG A 213 -40.38 -4.43 -7.97
CA ARG A 213 -39.33 -5.33 -8.47
C ARG A 213 -38.54 -6.01 -7.34
N SER A 214 -38.63 -5.53 -6.11
CA SER A 214 -38.01 -6.16 -4.95
C SER A 214 -38.78 -7.43 -4.55
N GLN A 215 -38.06 -8.51 -4.25
CA GLN A 215 -38.64 -9.75 -3.71
C GLN A 215 -38.96 -9.67 -2.21
N LYS A 216 -38.81 -8.49 -1.58
CA LYS A 216 -39.11 -8.26 -0.16
C LYS A 216 -40.54 -7.74 0.02
N PRO A 217 -41.47 -8.51 0.64
CA PRO A 217 -42.87 -8.10 0.79
C PRO A 217 -43.06 -6.87 1.68
N ASP A 218 -42.22 -6.67 2.70
CA ASP A 218 -42.28 -5.49 3.59
C ASP A 218 -41.96 -4.19 2.85
N LEU A 219 -41.05 -4.25 1.87
CA LEU A 219 -40.63 -3.10 1.08
C LEU A 219 -41.70 -2.66 0.06
N ARG A 220 -42.57 -3.59 -0.37
CA ARG A 220 -43.67 -3.30 -1.31
C ARG A 220 -44.80 -2.51 -0.65
N LYS A 221 -45.02 -2.71 0.65
CA LYS A 221 -46.08 -2.04 1.41
C LYS A 221 -45.71 -0.60 1.80
N GLN A 222 -44.43 -0.31 1.99
CA GLN A 222 -43.96 1.01 2.45
C GLN A 222 -44.39 2.20 1.56
N PRO A 223 -44.18 2.19 0.22
CA PRO A 223 -44.58 3.30 -0.63
C PRO A 223 -46.10 3.46 -0.73
N VAL A 224 -46.83 2.34 -0.75
CA VAL A 224 -48.30 2.33 -0.84
C VAL A 224 -48.95 2.92 0.40
N CYS A 225 -48.45 2.56 1.60
CA CYS A 225 -48.94 3.13 2.85
C CYS A 225 -48.69 4.64 2.94
N LEU A 226 -47.53 5.12 2.48
CA LEU A 226 -47.19 6.54 2.53
C LEU A 226 -48.00 7.39 1.52
N LEU A 227 -48.29 6.86 0.33
CA LEU A 227 -49.16 7.52 -0.65
C LEU A 227 -50.61 7.65 -0.16
N ASN A 228 -51.13 6.62 0.50
CA ASN A 228 -52.48 6.66 1.09
C ASN A 228 -52.57 7.66 2.26
N LEU A 229 -51.50 7.89 3.03
CA LEU A 229 -51.46 8.91 4.07
C LEU A 229 -51.41 10.33 3.53
N SER A 230 -50.74 10.57 2.39
CA SER A 230 -50.73 11.88 1.73
C SER A 230 -52.01 12.23 0.96
N ALA A 231 -52.85 11.25 0.65
CA ALA A 231 -54.12 11.44 -0.05
C ALA A 231 -55.31 11.72 0.89
N VAL A 232 -55.09 11.67 2.21
CA VAL A 232 -56.11 11.84 3.26
C VAL A 232 -55.92 13.18 4.03
N ASN A 233 -54.98 14.03 3.61
CA ASN A 233 -54.79 15.40 4.12
C ASN A 233 -55.02 16.44 3.01
#